data_AF-A0A1V6AB16-F1
#
_entry.id   AF-A0A1V6AB16-F1
#
_cell.length_a   1.000
_cell.length_b   1.000
_cell.length_c   1.000
_cell.angle_alpha   90.00
_cell.angle_beta   90.00
_cell.angle_gamma   90.00
#
_symmetry.space_group_name_H-M   'P 1'
#
loop_
_entity.id
_entity.type
_entity.pdbx_description
1 polymer ?
#
loop_
_entity_poly.entity_id
_entity_poly.type
_entity_poly.pdbx_seq_one_letter_code
_entity_poly.pdbx_strand_id
1 'polypeptide(L)' 'MDPLIVAYADKAVERIKRKRSSMIFRGVHINKATTAAAREMACFIWGMMTNNIT' A
#
# COMPACT_ATOMS: atom_id res chain seq x y z
N MET A 1 20.94 3.33 -1.25
CA MET A 1 19.47 3.29 -1.27
C MET A 1 19.03 4.68 -1.69
N ASP A 2 18.33 4.81 -2.80
CA ASP A 2 17.95 6.13 -3.33
C ASP A 2 16.88 6.76 -2.42
N PRO A 3 17.07 7.99 -1.92
CA PRO A 3 16.08 8.66 -1.06
C PRO A 3 14.68 8.72 -1.66
N LEU A 4 14.56 8.76 -2.99
CA LEU A 4 13.26 8.77 -3.69
C LEU A 4 12.51 7.43 -3.52
N ILE A 5 13.23 6.31 -3.51
CA ILE A 5 12.64 4.98 -3.32
C ILE A 5 12.10 4.84 -1.89
N VAL A 6 12.84 5.36 -0.90
CA VAL A 6 12.41 5.34 0.51
C VAL A 6 11.16 6.20 0.70
N ALA A 7 11.17 7.44 0.19
CA ALA A 7 10.02 8.34 0.27
C ALA A 7 8.77 7.77 -0.43
N TYR A 8 8.95 7.09 -1.57
CA TYR A 8 7.87 6.42 -2.28
C TYR A 8 7.30 5.24 -1.47
N ALA A 9 8.16 4.42 -0.87
CA ALA A 9 7.74 3.32 0.00
C ALA A 9 6.95 3.82 1.22
N ASP A 10 7.40 4.90 1.87
CA ASP A 10 6.70 5.51 3.00
C ASP A 10 5.30 6.02 2.61
N LYS A 11 5.19 6.71 1.47
CA LYS A 11 3.92 7.17 0.89
C LYS A 11 2.97 6.00 0.62
N ALA A 12 3.48 4.90 0.06
CA ALA A 12 2.69 3.70 -0.21
C ALA A 12 2.19 3.04 1.09
N VAL A 13 3.05 2.93 2.11
CA VAL A 13 2.71 2.36 3.42
C VAL A 13 1.63 3.18 4.12
N GLU A 14 1.75 4.51 4.13
CA GLU A 14 0.74 5.39 4.74
C GLU A 14 -0.62 5.22 4.05
N ARG A 15 -0.63 5.20 2.72
CA ARG A 15 -1.83 4.99 1.91
C ARG A 15 -2.51 3.65 2.24
N ILE A 16 -1.75 2.55 2.26
CA ILE A 16 -2.30 1.21 2.54
C ILE A 16 -2.87 1.15 3.96
N LYS A 17 -2.16 1.71 4.95
CA LYS A 17 -2.64 1.79 6.34
C LYS A 17 -3.94 2.57 6.44
N ARG A 18 -4.02 3.73 5.78
CA ARG A 18 -5.21 4.60 5.77
C ARG A 18 -6.40 3.90 5.09
N LYS A 19 -6.16 3.24 3.95
CA LYS A 19 -7.19 2.46 3.23
C LYS A 19 -7.71 1.30 4.09
N ARG A 20 -6.81 0.51 4.68
CA ARG A 20 -7.17 -0.62 5.55
C ARG A 20 -8.00 -0.16 6.74
N SER A 21 -7.55 0.89 7.43
CA SER A 21 -8.24 1.44 8.59
C SER A 21 -9.62 2.00 8.22
N SER A 22 -9.74 2.69 7.08
CA SER A 22 -11.02 3.18 6.58
C SER A 22 -12.00 2.06 6.24
N MET A 23 -11.52 0.95 5.66
CA MET A 23 -12.37 -0.23 5.40
C MET A 23 -12.87 -0.87 6.70
N ILE A 24 -11.98 -1.04 7.68
CA ILE A 24 -12.35 -1.60 8.99
C ILE A 24 -13.38 -0.69 9.67
N PHE A 25 -13.19 0.63 9.65
CA PHE A 25 -14.13 1.60 10.20
C PHE A 25 -15.51 1.55 9.54
N ARG A 26 -15.58 1.20 8.24
CA ARG A 26 -16.84 0.99 7.51
C ARG A 26 -17.50 -0.36 7.77
N GLY A 27 -16.96 -1.17 8.68
CA GLY A 27 -17.49 -2.51 9.00
C GLY A 27 -17.09 -3.61 8.02
N VAL A 28 -16.11 -3.37 7.14
CA VAL A 28 -15.59 -4.42 6.25
C VAL A 28 -14.83 -5.45 7.08
N HIS A 29 -15.10 -6.73 6.83
CA HIS A 29 -14.43 -7.83 7.50
C HIS A 29 -12.89 -7.72 7.39
N ILE A 30 -12.19 -7.94 8.51
CA ILE A 30 -10.74 -7.70 8.63
C ILE A 30 -9.92 -8.48 7.61
N ASN A 31 -10.32 -9.72 7.28
CA ASN A 31 -9.63 -10.53 6.28
C ASN A 31 -9.79 -9.91 4.88
N LYS A 32 -10.99 -9.41 4.55
CA LYS A 32 -11.25 -8.75 3.27
C LYS A 32 -10.45 -7.45 3.14
N ALA A 33 -10.38 -6.68 4.23
CA ALA A 33 -9.56 -5.47 4.30
C ALA A 33 -8.06 -5.78 4.16
N THR A 34 -7.60 -6.89 4.75
CA THR A 34 -6.20 -7.32 4.71
C THR A 34 -5.82 -7.83 3.31
N THR A 35 -6.66 -8.64 2.66
CA THR A 35 -6.44 -9.09 1.28
C THR A 35 -6.38 -7.93 0.30
N ALA A 36 -7.27 -6.94 0.44
CA ALA A 36 -7.24 -5.73 -0.39
C ALA A 36 -5.95 -4.92 -0.18
N ALA A 37 -5.49 -4.77 1.07
CA ALA A 37 -4.23 -4.12 1.40
C ALA A 37 -3.02 -4.87 0.80
N ALA A 38 -3.01 -6.20 0.86
CA ALA A 38 -1.94 -7.02 0.28
C ALA A 38 -1.88 -6.91 -1.25
N ARG A 39 -3.04 -6.85 -1.93
CA ARG A 39 -3.12 -6.64 -3.38
C ARG A 39 -2.52 -5.28 -3.78
N GLU A 40 -2.83 -4.24 -3.03
CA GLU A 40 -2.31 -2.88 -3.26
C GLU A 40 -0.79 -2.83 -3.00
N MET A 41 -0.31 -3.49 -1.93
CA MET A 41 1.12 -3.64 -1.63
C MET A 41 1.88 -4.32 -2.77
N ALA A 42 1.34 -5.41 -3.33
CA ALA A 42 1.97 -6.12 -4.44
C ALA A 42 2.10 -5.24 -5.71
N CYS A 43 1.10 -4.39 -6.00
CA CYS A 43 1.18 -3.42 -7.10
C CYS A 43 2.31 -2.40 -6.89
N PHE A 44 2.48 -1.91 -5.67
CA PHE A 44 3.55 -0.96 -5.36
C PHE A 44 4.94 -1.59 -5.51
N ILE A 45 5.12 -2.83 -5.02
CA ILE A 45 6.38 -3.56 -5.19
C ILE A 45 6.69 -3.78 -6.67
N TRP A 46 5.71 -4.17 -7.46
CA TRP A 46 5.87 -4.28 -8.91
C TRP A 46 6.25 -2.94 -9.57
N GLY A 47 5.60 -1.84 -9.19
CA GLY A 47 5.92 -0.49 -9.67
C GLY A 47 7.37 -0.11 -9.34
N MET A 48 7.84 -0.40 -8.12
CA MET A 48 9.22 -0.19 -7.71
C MET A 48 10.20 -1.06 -8.51
N MET A 49 9.87 -2.34 -8.76
CA MET A 49 10.69 -3.25 -9.56
C MET A 49 10.80 -2.83 -11.04
N THR A 50 9.78 -2.17 -11.57
CA THR A 50 9.71 -1.75 -12.99
C THR A 50 10.07 -0.28 -13.21
N ASN A 51 10.63 0.41 -12.21
CA ASN A 51 10.91 1.86 -12.24
C ASN A 51 9.69 2.75 -12.57
N ASN A 52 8.46 2.26 -12.32
CA ASN A 52 7.24 3.04 -12.36
C ASN A 52 7.01 3.74 -11.00
N ILE A 53 7.97 4.57 -10.60
CA ILE A 53 7.97 5.30 -9.33
C ILE A 53 7.46 6.72 -9.63
N THR A 54 6.19 7.00 -9.34
CA THR A 54 5.51 8.29 -9.66
C THR A 54 5.21 9.15 -8.44
#